data_AF-A0A2N7UCM9-F1
#
_entry.id   AF-A0A2N7UCM9-F1
#
_cell.length_a   1.000
_cell.length_b   1.000
_cell.length_c   1.000
_cell.angle_alpha   90.00
_cell.angle_beta   90.00
_cell.angle_gamma   90.00
#
_symmetry.space_group_name_H-M   'P 1'
#
loop_
_entity.id
_entity.type
_entity.pdbx_description
1 polymer ?
#
loop_
_entity_poly.entity_id
_entity_poly.type
_entity_poly.pdbx_seq_one_letter_code
_entity_poly.pdbx_strand_id
1 'polypeptide(L)'
;MILVFNAIEALGDCLDSVAQHSQIDCRIIVIDDGSMDSAVQQLLDSYRSRWPFECYRNPTNMGFTRTVNQGVQLAGSAMRSCSTRIPR
;
A
#
# COMPACT_ATOMS: atom_id res chain seq x y z
N MET A 1 8.30 2.01 -2.15
CA MET A 1 6.96 1.54 -2.56
C MET A 1 6.86 0.06 -2.25
N ILE A 2 5.71 -0.39 -1.75
CA ILE A 2 5.40 -1.79 -1.43
C ILE A 2 4.23 -2.22 -2.31
N LEU A 3 4.34 -3.38 -2.97
CA LEU A 3 3.29 -3.95 -3.82
C LEU A 3 2.84 -5.27 -3.23
N VAL A 4 1.53 -5.50 -3.17
CA VAL A 4 0.98 -6.74 -2.61
C VAL A 4 -0.17 -7.28 -3.45
N PHE A 5 -0.24 -8.61 -3.54
CA PHE A 5 -1.39 -9.34 -4.07
C PHE A 5 -1.50 -10.68 -3.32
N ASN A 6 -2.57 -10.84 -2.53
CA ASN A 6 -2.87 -12.06 -1.75
C ASN A 6 -1.68 -12.63 -0.94
N ALA A 7 -0.85 -11.76 -0.36
CA ALA A 7 0.37 -12.15 0.36
C ALA A 7 0.42 -11.53 1.77
N ILE A 8 -0.49 -11.97 2.65
CA ILE A 8 -0.68 -11.37 3.98
C ILE A 8 0.55 -11.48 4.88
N GLU A 9 1.17 -12.67 4.96
CA GLU A 9 2.32 -12.91 5.84
C GLU A 9 3.51 -12.05 5.42
N ALA A 10 3.90 -12.13 4.15
CA ALA A 10 5.00 -11.34 3.59
C ALA A 10 4.73 -9.83 3.67
N LEU A 11 3.47 -9.40 3.51
CA LEU A 11 3.11 -8.00 3.71
C LEU A 11 3.29 -7.58 5.17
N GLY A 12 2.89 -8.41 6.14
CA GLY A 12 3.07 -8.16 7.56
C GLY A 12 4.54 -7.98 7.92
N ASP A 13 5.39 -8.93 7.52
CA ASP A 13 6.83 -8.89 7.76
C ASP A 13 7.48 -7.64 7.13
N CYS A 14 7.05 -7.29 5.92
CA CYS A 14 7.53 -6.09 5.22
C CYS A 14 7.13 -4.81 5.95
N LEU A 15 5.85 -4.69 6.36
CA LEU A 15 5.36 -3.50 7.07
C LEU A 15 6.02 -3.34 8.44
N ASP A 16 6.20 -4.43 9.20
CA ASP A 16 6.91 -4.38 10.48
C ASP A 16 8.38 -3.96 10.29
N SER A 17 9.08 -4.55 9.31
CA SER A 17 10.47 -4.17 9.01
C SER A 17 10.60 -2.70 8.64
N VAL A 18 9.73 -2.23 7.75
CA VAL A 18 9.75 -0.85 7.27
C VAL A 18 9.39 0.13 8.40
N ALA A 19 8.37 -0.17 9.21
CA ALA A 19 7.97 0.67 10.34
C ALA A 19 9.05 0.72 11.44
N GLN A 20 9.82 -0.34 11.64
CA GLN A 20 10.91 -0.40 12.63
C GLN A 20 12.17 0.36 12.19
N HIS A 21 12.48 0.36 10.89
CA HIS A 21 13.79 0.81 10.39
C HIS A 21 13.77 2.07 9.52
N SER A 22 12.61 2.54 9.09
CA SER A 22 12.53 3.72 8.20
C SER A 22 12.22 4.99 8.97
N GLN A 23 13.10 5.99 8.86
CA GLN A 23 12.78 7.36 9.27
C GLN A 23 11.80 8.00 8.26
N ILE A 24 10.85 8.81 8.74
CA ILE A 24 9.69 9.30 7.97
C ILE A 24 10.06 10.41 6.96
N ASP A 25 11.34 10.64 6.71
CA ASP A 25 11.83 11.63 5.74
C ASP A 25 11.54 11.23 4.27
N CYS A 26 10.88 10.10 4.05
CA CYS A 26 10.44 9.65 2.73
C CYS A 26 8.96 9.31 2.71
N ARG A 27 8.34 9.51 1.54
CA ARG A 27 6.95 9.14 1.28
C ARG A 27 6.86 7.65 0.97
N ILE A 28 5.96 6.95 1.64
CA ILE A 28 5.72 5.53 1.40
C ILE A 28 4.36 5.33 0.76
N ILE A 29 4.36 4.52 -0.28
CA ILE A 29 3.20 4.13 -1.07
C ILE A 29 3.10 2.61 -1.02
N VAL A 30 1.94 2.12 -0.59
CA VAL A 30 1.55 0.71 -0.63
C VAL A 30 0.43 0.55 -1.65
N ILE A 31 0.54 -0.42 -2.55
CA ILE A 31 -0.48 -0.71 -3.56
C ILE A 31 -0.92 -2.17 -3.41
N ASP A 32 -2.18 -2.38 -3.03
CA ASP A 32 -2.86 -3.67 -3.14
C ASP A 32 -3.38 -3.87 -4.57
N ASP A 33 -2.81 -4.82 -5.29
CA ASP A 33 -3.17 -5.13 -6.68
C ASP A 33 -4.39 -6.06 -6.75
N GLY A 34 -5.48 -5.68 -6.10
CA GLY A 34 -6.75 -6.41 -6.16
C GLY A 34 -6.77 -7.72 -5.38
N SER A 35 -6.19 -7.75 -4.17
CA SER A 35 -6.34 -8.89 -3.26
C SER A 35 -7.82 -9.16 -2.97
N MET A 36 -8.19 -10.43 -2.99
CA MET A 36 -9.56 -10.89 -2.70
C MET A 36 -9.75 -11.21 -1.21
N ASP A 37 -8.67 -11.60 -0.55
CA ASP A 37 -8.66 -11.84 0.89
C ASP A 37 -8.79 -10.50 1.63
N SER A 38 -9.89 -10.35 2.39
CA SER A 38 -10.16 -9.15 3.18
C SER A 38 -9.14 -8.94 4.29
N ALA A 39 -8.41 -9.99 4.69
CA ALA A 39 -7.38 -9.91 5.71
C ALA A 39 -6.20 -9.02 5.28
N VAL A 40 -5.92 -8.90 3.96
CA VAL A 40 -4.91 -7.95 3.45
C VAL A 40 -5.32 -6.51 3.75
N GLN A 41 -6.59 -6.15 3.52
CA GLN A 41 -7.11 -4.81 3.80
C GLN A 41 -7.16 -4.53 5.30
N GLN A 42 -7.60 -5.50 6.10
CA GLN A 42 -7.60 -5.40 7.56
C GLN A 42 -6.19 -5.18 8.12
N LEU A 43 -5.19 -5.89 7.58
CA LEU A 43 -3.80 -5.69 7.94
C LEU A 43 -3.34 -4.26 7.61
N LEU A 44 -3.54 -3.79 6.38
CA LEU A 44 -3.18 -2.43 5.98
C LEU A 44 -3.83 -1.37 6.88
N ASP A 45 -5.13 -1.52 7.18
CA ASP A 45 -5.83 -0.59 8.05
C ASP A 45 -5.28 -0.59 9.49
N SER A 46 -4.87 -1.75 10.02
CA SER A 46 -4.25 -1.83 11.35
C SER A 46 -2.90 -1.10 11.45
N TYR A 47 -2.17 -0.95 10.34
CA TYR A 47 -0.88 -0.26 10.32
C TYR A 47 -1.00 1.26 10.18
N ARG A 48 -2.15 1.78 9.73
CA ARG A 48 -2.37 3.23 9.54
C ARG A 48 -2.15 4.05 10.81
N SER A 49 -2.36 3.46 11.99
CA SER A 49 -2.14 4.11 13.29
C SER A 49 -0.70 3.99 13.80
N ARG A 50 0.06 3.00 13.33
CA ARG A 50 1.44 2.72 13.77
C ARG A 50 2.46 3.51 12.96
N TRP A 51 2.20 3.71 11.67
CA TRP A 51 3.19 4.25 10.76
C TRP A 51 2.53 4.90 9.53
N PRO A 52 2.91 6.13 9.13
CA PRO A 52 2.24 6.83 8.04
C PRO A 52 2.65 6.28 6.67
N PHE A 53 1.66 5.88 5.87
CA PHE A 53 1.83 5.53 4.46
C PHE A 53 0.56 5.86 3.67
N GLU A 54 0.71 6.01 2.36
CA GLU A 54 -0.40 6.07 1.42
C GLU A 54 -0.75 4.67 0.94
N CYS A 55 -2.04 4.33 0.93
CA CYS A 55 -2.52 3.05 0.46
C CYS A 55 -3.42 3.24 -0.75
N TYR A 56 -3.15 2.50 -1.83
CA TYR A 56 -3.95 2.43 -3.04
C TYR A 56 -4.39 1.00 -3.28
N ARG A 57 -5.59 0.81 -3.85
CA ARG A 57 -6.11 -0.50 -4.20
C ARG A 57 -6.59 -0.52 -5.63
N ASN A 58 -6.10 -1.48 -6.40
CA ASN A 58 -6.64 -1.77 -7.72
C ASN A 58 -7.89 -2.64 -7.58
N PRO A 59 -8.91 -2.45 -8.42
CA PRO A 59 -10.15 -3.25 -8.34
C PRO A 59 -9.93 -4.72 -8.69
N THR A 60 -8.88 -5.03 -9.46
CA THR A 60 -8.50 -6.36 -9.92
C THR A 60 -6.98 -6.43 -10.05
N ASN A 61 -6.42 -7.64 -10.05
CA ASN A 61 -5.00 -7.84 -10.34
C ASN A 61 -4.63 -7.36 -11.74
N MET A 62 -3.88 -6.24 -11.81
CA MET A 62 -3.41 -5.62 -13.04
C MET A 62 -2.08 -6.21 -13.52
N GLY A 63 -1.42 -6.99 -12.67
CA GLY A 63 -0.13 -7.60 -12.91
C GLY A 63 1.04 -6.67 -12.58
N PHE A 64 2.15 -7.28 -12.18
CA PHE A 64 3.32 -6.60 -11.62
C PHE A 64 3.74 -5.33 -12.36
N THR A 65 4.00 -5.40 -13.67
CA THR A 65 4.50 -4.25 -14.45
C THR A 65 3.55 -3.07 -14.44
N ARG A 66 2.22 -3.30 -14.56
CA ARG A 66 1.25 -2.20 -14.58
C ARG A 66 1.19 -1.52 -13.22
N THR A 67 1.16 -2.32 -12.16
CA THR A 67 1.09 -1.86 -10.78
C THR A 67 2.36 -1.12 -10.36
N VAL A 68 3.54 -1.60 -10.80
CA VAL A 68 4.81 -0.87 -10.65
C VAL A 68 4.75 0.48 -11.35
N ASN A 69 4.32 0.52 -12.61
CA ASN A 69 4.28 1.76 -13.40
C ASN A 69 3.31 2.79 -12.78
N GLN A 70 2.14 2.34 -12.31
CA GLN A 70 1.21 3.17 -11.54
C GLN A 70 1.89 3.74 -10.29
N GLY A 71 2.63 2.90 -9.58
CA GLY A 71 3.37 3.30 -8.40
C GLY A 71 4.48 4.32 -8.65
N VAL A 72 5.22 4.18 -9.75
CA VAL A 72 6.22 5.17 -10.20
C VAL A 72 5.54 6.52 -10.50
N GLN A 73 4.39 6.50 -11.18
CA GLN A 73 3.61 7.72 -11.45
C GLN A 73 3.12 8.38 -10.15
N LEU A 74 2.63 7.58 -9.20
CA LEU A 74 2.19 8.08 -7.89
C LEU A 74 3.36 8.72 -7.14
N ALA A 75 4.53 8.06 -7.10
CA ALA A 75 5.73 8.57 -6.44
C ALA A 75 6.23 9.89 -7.05
N GLY A 76 6.17 10.03 -8.38
CA GLY A 76 6.55 11.26 -9.08
C GLY A 76 5.53 12.40 -8.98
N SER A 77 4.31 12.13 -8.50
CA SER A 77 3.29 13.16 -8.29
C SER A 77 3.41 13.80 -6.90
N ALA A 78 3.17 15.12 -6.81
CA ALA A 78 3.11 15.81 -5.52
C ALA A 78 2.03 15.19 -4.61
N MET A 79 2.28 15.18 -3.29
CA MET A 79 1.42 14.54 -2.28
C MET A 79 -0.04 14.98 -2.46
N ARG A 80 -0.90 14.02 -2.82
CA ARG A 80 -2.35 14.22 -2.85
C ARG A 80 -2.89 13.69 -1.52
N SER A 81 -3.55 14.55 -0.75
CA SER A 81 -4.21 14.17 0.50
C SER A 81 -5.04 12.90 0.30
N CYS A 82 -4.84 11.91 1.18
CA CYS A 82 -5.55 10.65 1.20
C CYS A 82 -7.07 10.88 1.15
N SER A 83 -7.71 10.58 0.01
CA SER A 83 -9.17 10.52 -0.09
C SER A 83 -9.56 9.06 0.10
N THR A 84 -9.92 8.70 1.33
CA THR A 84 -10.70 7.50 1.62
C THR A 84 -12.07 7.64 0.94
N ARG A 85 -12.13 7.29 -0.34
CA ARG A 85 -13.41 7.11 -1.02
C ARG A 85 -13.84 5.66 -0.84
N ILE A 86 -14.43 5.37 0.32
CA ILE A 86 -15.22 4.16 0.54
C ILE A 86 -16.51 4.35 -0.26
N PRO A 87 -16.79 3.56 -1.31
CA PRO A 87 -18.10 3.63 -1.97
C PRO A 87 -19.17 3.13 -0.99
N ARG A 88 -20.25 3.91 -0.84
CA ARG A 88 -21.49 3.43 -0.23
C ARG A 88 -22.15 2.38 -1.10
#